data_AF-A0A1M5Y812-F1
#
_entry.id   AF-A0A1M5Y812-F1
#
_cell.length_a   1.000
_cell.length_b   1.000
_cell.length_c   1.000
_cell.angle_alpha   90.00
_cell.angle_beta   90.00
_cell.angle_gamma   90.00
#
_symmetry.space_group_name_H-M   'P 1'
#
loop_
_entity.id
_entity.type
_entity.pdbx_description
1 polymer ?
#
loop_
_entity_poly.entity_id
_entity_poly.type
_entity_poly.pdbx_seq_one_letter_code
_entity_poly.pdbx_strand_id
1 'polypeptide(L)'
;MADGGRNGDRSPLVRWLREVWEIRLYRYLALLVTAALVVGVVFAVRAVTEENRACGPGVARPADSDECVGVATGPYDFGHAQLRDTVQAIDRENDRLKAGSYVTIALMLPYTASTPSTLSDIQHEVQGAYLAQWQANHTSNGQAPSIRLVLANPGATSDHWETMVDQLERMTKSADRLRAVAGVGQSTDNNKKAVAELTARGIPVVGASITADDLANGRRGKDPLPGLARVAPTNTDEARALASFAKVNAGRALLVYDKPGDPYTRTLQTSFAALLKGSPYEPQPFTPPADRTQEGTTANTFRQITHLVCDTSAETDTILFAGRHTQLRQFINALGTRGCQNRRFTVLTGDEGSYLSGDKKLDRTALTHNLSVRYTALAHPDAWTQSPPGRGGSAADAKVLTDLVARAVREPVGPIGPVALDDGQLIIAYDAITLAVHGIREATPDGGTVPPLADVGLQWPQVKGSLRVNGASGWICLDVHGNPYDKAVPIVELHADGGSRFVRIAWPEGKPPAGECLPPS
;
A
#
# COMPACT_ATOMS: atom_id res chain seq x y z
N MET A 1 -40.57 -82.49 63.13
CA MET A 1 -39.26 -81.80 63.24
C MET A 1 -39.51 -80.40 62.69
N ALA A 2 -39.80 -79.40 63.54
CA ALA A 2 -38.81 -78.55 64.23
C ALA A 2 -37.81 -78.00 63.21
N ASP A 3 -37.72 -76.70 62.89
CA ASP A 3 -37.71 -75.45 63.65
C ASP A 3 -38.22 -74.31 62.73
N GLY A 4 -38.67 -73.12 63.12
CA GLY A 4 -38.38 -72.33 64.31
C GLY A 4 -37.80 -70.97 63.88
N GLY A 5 -38.63 -69.90 63.96
CA GLY A 5 -38.19 -68.49 63.96
C GLY A 5 -37.79 -67.88 62.61
N ARG A 6 -37.90 -66.58 62.34
CA ARG A 6 -38.12 -65.40 63.18
C ARG A 6 -38.69 -64.28 62.30
N ASN A 7 -39.60 -63.52 62.89
CA ASN A 7 -39.90 -62.13 62.50
C ASN A 7 -38.59 -61.34 62.33
N GLY A 8 -38.34 -60.87 61.12
CA GLY A 8 -37.35 -59.85 60.80
C GLY A 8 -38.07 -58.54 60.50
N ASP A 9 -38.42 -57.83 61.56
CA ASP A 9 -38.89 -56.46 61.55
C ASP A 9 -37.91 -55.60 60.74
N ARG A 10 -38.25 -55.28 59.48
CA ARG A 10 -37.44 -54.38 58.66
C ARG A 10 -37.65 -52.99 59.23
N SER A 11 -36.72 -52.56 60.10
CA SER A 11 -36.81 -51.29 60.81
C SER A 11 -37.20 -50.14 59.86
N PRO A 12 -38.17 -49.28 60.23
CA PRO A 12 -38.57 -48.13 59.43
C PRO A 12 -37.40 -47.18 59.12
N LEU A 13 -36.34 -47.22 59.93
CA LEU A 13 -35.07 -46.52 59.73
C LEU A 13 -34.32 -46.96 58.46
N VAL A 14 -34.30 -48.24 58.11
CA VAL A 14 -33.61 -48.73 56.89
C VAL A 14 -34.37 -48.35 55.62
N ARG A 15 -35.71 -48.31 55.68
CA ARG A 15 -36.56 -47.86 54.57
C ARG A 15 -36.46 -46.33 54.37
N TRP A 16 -36.46 -45.59 55.48
CA TRP A 16 -36.30 -44.13 55.49
C TRP A 16 -34.90 -43.68 55.04
N LEU A 17 -33.83 -44.36 55.49
CA LEU A 17 -32.46 -44.09 55.03
C LEU A 17 -32.28 -44.39 53.54
N ARG A 18 -32.94 -45.43 53.01
CA ARG A 18 -32.91 -45.78 51.59
C ARG A 18 -33.67 -44.75 50.75
N GLU A 19 -34.84 -44.30 51.18
CA GLU A 19 -35.59 -43.20 50.54
C GLU A 19 -34.83 -41.88 50.57
N VAL A 20 -34.23 -41.50 51.72
CA VAL A 20 -33.48 -40.24 51.84
C VAL A 20 -32.21 -40.26 50.98
N TRP A 21 -31.51 -41.40 50.90
CA TRP A 21 -30.34 -41.55 50.04
C TRP A 21 -30.70 -41.68 48.55
N GLU A 22 -31.75 -42.42 48.19
CA GLU A 22 -32.24 -42.48 46.81
C GLU A 22 -32.71 -41.11 46.34
N ILE A 23 -33.51 -40.38 47.12
CA ILE A 23 -33.98 -39.04 46.75
C ILE A 23 -32.81 -38.07 46.59
N ARG A 24 -31.79 -38.14 47.46
CA ARG A 24 -30.57 -37.32 47.33
C ARG A 24 -29.77 -37.72 46.09
N LEU A 25 -29.55 -39.00 45.86
CA LEU A 25 -28.82 -39.51 44.70
C LEU A 25 -29.52 -39.13 43.39
N TYR A 26 -30.85 -39.31 43.31
CA TYR A 26 -31.67 -38.89 42.17
C TYR A 26 -31.60 -37.38 41.93
N ARG A 27 -31.58 -36.56 42.98
CA ARG A 27 -31.42 -35.09 42.84
C ARG A 27 -30.03 -34.71 42.32
N TYR A 28 -28.97 -35.35 42.81
CA TYR A 28 -27.62 -35.09 42.31
C TYR A 28 -27.44 -35.60 40.87
N LEU A 29 -28.00 -36.77 40.54
CA LEU A 29 -27.97 -37.33 39.19
C LEU A 29 -28.78 -36.45 38.23
N ALA A 30 -29.97 -35.99 38.63
CA ALA A 30 -30.77 -35.07 37.84
C ALA A 30 -30.04 -33.74 37.62
N LEU A 31 -29.42 -33.17 38.66
CA LEU A 31 -28.60 -31.95 38.52
C LEU A 31 -27.41 -32.14 37.57
N LEU A 32 -26.72 -33.29 37.64
CA LEU A 32 -25.62 -33.61 36.73
C LEU A 32 -26.10 -33.78 35.29
N VAL A 33 -27.21 -34.48 35.07
CA VAL A 33 -27.79 -34.67 33.74
C VAL A 33 -28.29 -33.34 33.18
N THR A 34 -28.96 -32.52 33.98
CA THR A 34 -29.39 -31.17 33.58
C THR A 34 -28.19 -30.29 33.28
N ALA A 35 -27.14 -30.30 34.09
CA ALA A 35 -25.92 -29.55 33.82
C ALA A 35 -25.24 -30.02 32.52
N ALA A 36 -25.14 -31.33 32.29
CA ALA A 36 -24.60 -31.89 31.07
C ALA A 36 -25.45 -31.52 29.83
N LEU A 37 -26.78 -31.52 29.95
CA LEU A 37 -27.68 -31.09 28.88
C LEU A 37 -27.58 -29.60 28.61
N VAL A 38 -27.50 -28.75 29.64
CA VAL A 38 -27.32 -27.30 29.47
C VAL A 38 -25.97 -27.01 28.82
N VAL A 39 -24.90 -27.65 29.27
CA VAL A 39 -23.57 -27.54 28.64
C VAL A 39 -23.62 -28.01 27.19
N GLY A 40 -24.22 -29.17 26.92
CA GLY A 40 -24.40 -29.71 25.58
C GLY A 40 -25.20 -28.77 24.66
N VAL A 41 -26.28 -28.18 25.16
CA VAL A 41 -27.08 -27.17 24.43
C VAL A 41 -26.27 -25.90 24.19
N VAL A 42 -25.49 -25.41 25.16
CA VAL A 42 -24.63 -24.24 24.97
C VAL A 42 -23.55 -24.50 23.91
N PHE A 43 -22.93 -25.68 23.92
CA PHE A 43 -21.96 -26.06 22.89
C PHE A 43 -22.60 -26.26 21.51
N ALA A 44 -23.77 -26.89 21.45
CA ALA A 44 -24.51 -27.09 20.21
C ALA A 44 -24.99 -25.75 19.63
N VAL A 45 -25.52 -24.86 20.47
CA VAL A 45 -25.92 -23.49 20.06
C VAL A 45 -24.69 -22.75 19.57
N ARG A 46 -23.57 -22.73 20.31
CA ARG A 46 -22.33 -22.09 19.85
C ARG A 46 -21.85 -22.63 18.51
N ALA A 47 -21.79 -23.95 18.34
CA ALA A 47 -21.34 -24.57 17.10
C ALA A 47 -22.27 -24.30 15.91
N VAL A 48 -23.58 -24.09 16.15
CA VAL A 48 -24.56 -23.76 15.10
C VAL A 48 -24.64 -22.25 14.84
N THR A 49 -24.27 -21.41 15.82
CA THR A 49 -24.28 -19.93 15.69
C THR A 49 -22.91 -19.34 15.35
N GLU A 50 -21.82 -20.09 15.46
CA GLU A 50 -20.49 -19.65 15.02
C GLU A 50 -20.49 -19.54 13.49
N GLU A 51 -20.65 -18.31 13.03
CA GLU A 51 -20.56 -17.96 11.63
C GLU A 51 -19.17 -18.32 11.08
N ASN A 52 -19.11 -19.07 9.98
CA ASN A 52 -17.83 -19.36 9.33
C ASN A 52 -17.29 -18.07 8.68
N ARG A 53 -16.43 -17.37 9.42
CA ARG A 53 -15.81 -16.12 8.98
C ARG A 53 -14.55 -16.32 8.15
N ALA A 54 -14.13 -17.56 7.86
CA ALA A 54 -12.97 -17.83 7.02
C ALA A 54 -13.23 -17.42 5.57
N CYS A 55 -12.27 -16.72 4.97
CA CYS A 55 -12.31 -16.34 3.55
C CYS A 55 -11.37 -17.22 2.70
N GLY A 56 -10.20 -17.52 3.24
CA GLY A 56 -9.17 -18.36 2.63
C GLY A 56 -8.06 -18.66 3.65
N PRO A 57 -7.04 -19.47 3.31
CA PRO A 57 -5.93 -19.74 4.22
C PRO A 57 -5.24 -18.45 4.68
N GLY A 58 -5.28 -18.20 5.99
CA GLY A 58 -4.68 -17.00 6.60
C GLY A 58 -5.50 -15.71 6.46
N VAL A 59 -6.73 -15.77 5.93
CA VAL A 59 -7.60 -14.59 5.74
C VAL A 59 -9.00 -14.88 6.27
N ALA A 60 -9.54 -13.97 7.08
CA ALA A 60 -10.86 -14.10 7.68
C ALA A 60 -11.55 -12.74 7.84
N ARG A 61 -12.87 -12.76 8.07
CA ARG A 61 -13.66 -11.58 8.39
C ARG A 61 -13.54 -11.25 9.88
N PRO A 62 -13.02 -10.07 10.27
CA PRO A 62 -13.08 -9.59 11.66
C PRO A 62 -14.53 -9.58 12.17
N ALA A 63 -14.73 -9.60 13.49
CA ALA A 63 -16.07 -9.74 14.08
C ALA A 63 -17.04 -8.58 13.72
N ASP A 64 -16.48 -7.41 13.46
CA ASP A 64 -17.16 -6.14 13.19
C ASP A 64 -17.11 -5.73 11.71
N SER A 65 -16.64 -6.61 10.82
CA SER A 65 -16.46 -6.31 9.40
C SER A 65 -16.77 -7.50 8.49
N ASP A 66 -17.20 -7.20 7.27
CA ASP A 66 -17.42 -8.17 6.20
C ASP A 66 -16.19 -8.33 5.28
N GLU A 67 -15.15 -7.53 5.51
CA GLU A 67 -13.92 -7.55 4.74
C GLU A 67 -13.04 -8.75 5.09
N CYS A 68 -12.48 -9.38 4.06
CA CYS A 68 -11.53 -10.47 4.23
C CYS A 68 -10.12 -9.92 4.51
N VAL A 69 -9.71 -9.95 5.77
CA VAL A 69 -8.46 -9.33 6.29
C VAL A 69 -7.46 -10.41 6.71
N GLY A 70 -6.17 -10.11 6.61
CA GLY A 70 -5.08 -10.98 7.06
C GLY A 70 -4.04 -11.20 5.98
N VAL A 71 -3.25 -12.28 6.10
CA VAL A 71 -2.20 -12.63 5.14
C VAL A 71 -2.58 -13.91 4.40
N ALA A 72 -2.83 -13.80 3.10
CA ALA A 72 -3.11 -14.93 2.22
C ALA A 72 -1.85 -15.77 2.02
N THR A 73 -1.85 -16.99 2.58
CA THR A 73 -0.71 -17.92 2.47
C THR A 73 -0.80 -18.88 1.28
N GLY A 74 -1.89 -18.81 0.52
CA GLY A 74 -2.15 -19.50 -0.74
C GLY A 74 -2.88 -18.59 -1.72
N PRO A 75 -3.38 -19.11 -2.87
CA PRO A 75 -3.97 -18.26 -3.90
C PRO A 75 -5.33 -17.73 -3.41
N TYR A 76 -5.42 -16.41 -3.23
CA TYR A 76 -6.65 -15.71 -2.87
C TYR A 76 -6.73 -14.36 -3.57
N ASP A 77 -7.76 -14.16 -4.39
CA ASP A 77 -7.96 -12.96 -5.23
C ASP A 77 -8.84 -11.88 -4.54
N PHE A 78 -9.19 -12.08 -3.27
CA PHE A 78 -10.03 -11.18 -2.47
C PHE A 78 -11.39 -10.86 -3.11
N GLY A 79 -11.90 -11.74 -3.97
CA GLY A 79 -13.16 -11.55 -4.69
C GLY A 79 -13.03 -10.71 -5.97
N HIS A 80 -11.81 -10.32 -6.35
CA HIS A 80 -11.53 -9.53 -7.54
C HIS A 80 -10.97 -10.40 -8.65
N ALA A 81 -11.82 -10.82 -9.60
CA ALA A 81 -11.44 -11.70 -10.71
C ALA A 81 -10.25 -11.18 -11.54
N GLN A 82 -10.06 -9.86 -11.61
CA GLN A 82 -8.93 -9.22 -12.30
C GLN A 82 -7.55 -9.50 -11.66
N LEU A 83 -7.50 -9.87 -10.38
CA LEU A 83 -6.24 -10.22 -9.70
C LEU A 83 -5.87 -11.70 -9.90
N ARG A 84 -6.82 -12.52 -10.34
CA ARG A 84 -6.72 -13.98 -10.35
C ARG A 84 -5.49 -14.51 -11.08
N ASP A 85 -5.23 -14.03 -12.29
CA ASP A 85 -4.13 -14.54 -13.10
C ASP A 85 -2.78 -14.27 -12.43
N THR A 86 -2.59 -13.07 -11.86
CA THR A 86 -1.36 -12.72 -11.16
C THR A 86 -1.23 -13.46 -9.83
N VAL A 87 -2.31 -13.61 -9.07
CA VAL A 87 -2.34 -14.40 -7.82
C VAL A 87 -1.95 -15.85 -8.10
N GLN A 88 -2.48 -16.45 -9.16
CA GLN A 88 -2.11 -17.80 -9.57
C GLN A 88 -0.65 -17.89 -10.05
N ALA A 89 -0.11 -16.83 -10.67
CA ALA A 89 1.30 -16.80 -11.05
C ALA A 89 2.23 -16.75 -9.83
N ILE A 90 1.87 -15.96 -8.81
CA ILE A 90 2.55 -15.94 -7.50
C ILE A 90 2.52 -17.32 -6.85
N ASP A 91 1.36 -17.97 -6.87
CA ASP A 91 1.19 -19.31 -6.30
C ASP A 91 2.07 -20.35 -7.00
N ARG A 92 2.05 -20.39 -8.34
CA ARG A 92 2.94 -21.26 -9.14
C ARG A 92 4.42 -21.01 -8.84
N GLU A 93 4.80 -19.76 -8.59
CA GLU A 93 6.18 -19.42 -8.24
C GLU A 93 6.54 -19.87 -6.83
N ASN A 94 5.64 -19.68 -5.87
CA ASN A 94 5.80 -20.12 -4.48
C ASN A 94 5.90 -21.65 -4.37
N ASP A 95 5.10 -22.41 -5.13
CA ASP A 95 5.05 -23.88 -5.11
C ASP A 95 6.35 -24.54 -5.61
N ARG A 96 7.16 -23.82 -6.40
CA ARG A 96 8.46 -24.30 -6.88
C ARG A 96 9.55 -24.21 -5.81
N LEU A 97 9.30 -23.48 -4.72
CA LEU A 97 10.30 -23.21 -3.69
C LEU A 97 10.49 -24.42 -2.78
N LYS A 98 11.75 -24.78 -2.52
CA LYS A 98 12.09 -25.86 -1.60
C LYS A 98 11.97 -25.37 -0.16
N ALA A 99 11.28 -26.13 0.68
CA ALA A 99 11.16 -25.83 2.09
C ALA A 99 12.55 -25.60 2.71
N GLY A 100 12.71 -24.47 3.41
CA GLY A 100 13.96 -24.12 4.06
C GLY A 100 14.98 -23.35 3.20
N SER A 101 14.74 -23.15 1.89
CA SER A 101 15.65 -22.40 1.00
C SER A 101 15.16 -21.00 0.61
N TYR A 102 14.05 -20.56 1.20
CA TYR A 102 13.43 -19.28 0.91
C TYR A 102 13.12 -18.48 2.19
N VAL A 103 12.84 -17.20 1.97
CA VAL A 103 12.23 -16.30 2.95
C VAL A 103 10.99 -15.66 2.35
N THR A 104 10.11 -15.14 3.20
CA THR A 104 8.86 -14.52 2.75
C THR A 104 8.96 -12.99 2.77
N ILE A 105 8.46 -12.38 1.70
CA ILE A 105 8.09 -10.97 1.63
C ILE A 105 6.56 -10.91 1.60
N ALA A 106 5.96 -10.07 2.45
CA ALA A 106 4.54 -9.80 2.38
C ALA A 106 4.28 -8.50 1.61
N LEU A 107 3.42 -8.58 0.59
CA LEU A 107 2.94 -7.42 -0.16
C LEU A 107 1.70 -6.85 0.54
N MET A 108 1.83 -5.69 1.17
CA MET A 108 0.76 -5.03 1.92
C MET A 108 -0.01 -4.07 1.02
N LEU A 109 -1.23 -4.43 0.63
CA LEU A 109 -2.14 -3.60 -0.18
C LEU A 109 -3.59 -3.73 0.32
N PRO A 110 -4.46 -2.73 0.10
CA PRO A 110 -5.88 -2.78 0.51
C PRO A 110 -6.72 -3.62 -0.47
N TYR A 111 -6.49 -4.93 -0.51
CA TYR A 111 -7.07 -5.84 -1.51
C TYR A 111 -8.60 -5.93 -1.52
N THR A 112 -9.28 -5.47 -0.47
CA THR A 112 -10.75 -5.39 -0.39
C THR A 112 -11.32 -4.06 -0.88
N ALA A 113 -10.47 -3.12 -1.32
CA ALA A 113 -10.91 -1.88 -1.95
C ALA A 113 -11.58 -2.16 -3.31
N SER A 114 -12.73 -1.52 -3.54
CA SER A 114 -13.57 -1.79 -4.72
C SER A 114 -13.67 -0.62 -5.70
N THR A 115 -13.10 0.55 -5.39
CA THR A 115 -13.10 1.69 -6.32
C THR A 115 -12.31 1.33 -7.57
N PRO A 116 -12.84 1.54 -8.79
CA PRO A 116 -12.19 1.07 -10.02
C PRO A 116 -10.75 1.58 -10.23
N SER A 117 -10.46 2.84 -9.88
CA SER A 117 -9.10 3.39 -9.93
C SER A 117 -8.17 2.60 -9.01
N THR A 118 -8.49 2.58 -7.71
CA THR A 118 -7.73 1.85 -6.68
C THR A 118 -7.52 0.39 -7.02
N LEU A 119 -8.54 -0.27 -7.54
CA LEU A 119 -8.48 -1.67 -7.91
C LEU A 119 -7.58 -1.92 -9.14
N SER A 120 -7.52 -0.98 -10.09
CA SER A 120 -6.53 -1.01 -11.18
C SER A 120 -5.10 -0.86 -10.66
N ASP A 121 -4.87 0.05 -9.70
CA ASP A 121 -3.54 0.24 -9.11
C ASP A 121 -3.09 -1.02 -8.36
N ILE A 122 -3.96 -1.61 -7.54
CA ILE A 122 -3.68 -2.87 -6.84
C ILE A 122 -3.30 -3.97 -7.84
N GLN A 123 -4.00 -4.07 -8.97
CA GLN A 123 -3.64 -5.05 -10.02
C GLN A 123 -2.22 -4.82 -10.53
N HIS A 124 -1.89 -3.58 -10.90
CA HIS A 124 -0.57 -3.24 -11.42
C HIS A 124 0.52 -3.44 -10.37
N GLU A 125 0.28 -3.09 -9.11
CA GLU A 125 1.23 -3.31 -8.01
C GLU A 125 1.50 -4.80 -7.76
N VAL A 126 0.46 -5.65 -7.76
CA VAL A 126 0.62 -7.11 -7.63
C VAL A 126 1.39 -7.70 -8.81
N GLN A 127 1.13 -7.22 -10.03
CA GLN A 127 1.86 -7.63 -11.24
C GLN A 127 3.34 -7.25 -11.15
N GLY A 128 3.65 -6.02 -10.72
CA GLY A 128 5.03 -5.56 -10.56
C GLY A 128 5.78 -6.36 -9.50
N ALA A 129 5.13 -6.58 -8.36
CA ALA A 129 5.68 -7.38 -7.27
C ALA A 129 5.97 -8.83 -7.68
N TYR A 130 5.05 -9.45 -8.43
CA TYR A 130 5.26 -10.78 -8.99
C TYR A 130 6.45 -10.83 -9.97
N LEU A 131 6.57 -9.87 -10.88
CA LEU A 131 7.67 -9.85 -11.85
C LEU A 131 9.03 -9.71 -11.17
N ALA A 132 9.10 -8.92 -10.09
CA ALA A 132 10.31 -8.79 -9.28
C ALA A 132 10.63 -10.09 -8.52
N GLN A 133 9.62 -10.77 -7.95
CA GLN A 133 9.78 -12.10 -7.35
C GLN A 133 10.34 -13.10 -8.38
N TRP A 134 9.69 -13.19 -9.55
CA TRP A 134 10.07 -14.12 -10.60
C TRP A 134 11.52 -13.89 -11.03
N GLN A 135 11.88 -12.63 -11.29
CA GLN A 135 13.25 -12.30 -11.65
C GLN A 135 14.24 -12.65 -10.53
N ALA A 136 13.94 -12.27 -9.29
CA ALA A 136 14.79 -12.58 -8.15
C ALA A 136 15.06 -14.08 -8.05
N ASN A 137 14.09 -14.94 -8.32
CA ASN A 137 14.26 -16.40 -8.23
C ASN A 137 14.94 -17.03 -9.45
N HIS A 138 14.89 -16.39 -10.62
CA HIS A 138 15.36 -16.99 -11.88
C HIS A 138 16.67 -16.38 -12.41
N THR A 139 17.00 -15.14 -12.05
CA THR A 139 18.18 -14.43 -12.60
C THR A 139 19.20 -14.09 -11.52
N SER A 140 19.09 -14.67 -10.33
CA SER A 140 19.97 -14.41 -9.18
C SER A 140 21.39 -14.93 -9.34
N ASN A 141 21.71 -15.73 -10.38
CA ASN A 141 23.03 -16.32 -10.61
C ASN A 141 23.60 -17.03 -9.36
N GLY A 142 22.73 -17.65 -8.55
CA GLY A 142 23.12 -18.35 -7.31
C GLY A 142 23.00 -17.52 -6.02
N GLN A 143 22.55 -16.26 -6.07
CA GLN A 143 22.24 -15.51 -4.85
C GLN A 143 21.07 -16.16 -4.09
N ALA A 144 21.27 -16.35 -2.79
CA ALA A 144 20.28 -16.84 -1.84
C ALA A 144 19.86 -15.71 -0.89
N PRO A 145 18.65 -15.80 -0.27
CA PRO A 145 17.63 -16.82 -0.50
C PRO A 145 16.75 -16.59 -1.74
N SER A 146 15.99 -17.63 -2.10
CA SER A 146 14.80 -17.48 -2.94
C SER A 146 13.69 -16.74 -2.17
N ILE A 147 12.75 -16.19 -2.91
CA ILE A 147 11.74 -15.27 -2.39
C ILE A 147 10.35 -15.88 -2.58
N ARG A 148 9.65 -16.09 -1.45
CA ARG A 148 8.21 -16.34 -1.40
C ARG A 148 7.49 -15.00 -1.26
N LEU A 149 6.46 -14.78 -2.07
CA LEU A 149 5.62 -13.58 -2.00
C LEU A 149 4.23 -13.96 -1.48
N VAL A 150 3.73 -13.25 -0.47
CA VAL A 150 2.38 -13.44 0.08
C VAL A 150 1.62 -12.11 0.09
N LEU A 151 0.29 -12.16 0.06
CA LEU A 151 -0.55 -10.95 0.01
C LEU A 151 -1.10 -10.63 1.40
N ALA A 152 -0.84 -9.44 1.91
CA ALA A 152 -1.27 -8.98 3.23
C ALA A 152 -2.31 -7.87 3.07
N ASN A 153 -3.55 -8.14 3.47
CA ASN A 153 -4.66 -7.20 3.40
C ASN A 153 -4.96 -6.59 4.79
N PRO A 154 -4.82 -5.26 4.97
CA PRO A 154 -5.28 -4.56 6.16
C PRO A 154 -6.75 -4.12 6.09
N GLY A 155 -7.46 -4.38 4.98
CA GLY A 155 -8.78 -3.82 4.68
C GLY A 155 -8.72 -2.66 3.69
N ALA A 156 -9.87 -2.25 3.13
CA ALA A 156 -9.97 -1.25 2.07
C ALA A 156 -9.45 0.14 2.50
N THR A 157 -9.71 0.49 3.76
CA THR A 157 -9.26 1.72 4.43
C THR A 157 -8.14 1.45 5.45
N SER A 158 -7.61 0.22 5.45
CA SER A 158 -6.65 -0.31 6.42
C SER A 158 -7.15 -0.28 7.88
N ASP A 159 -8.45 -0.24 8.13
CA ASP A 159 -9.02 -0.18 9.50
C ASP A 159 -8.71 -1.41 10.35
N HIS A 160 -8.27 -2.52 9.74
CA HIS A 160 -7.94 -3.77 10.43
C HIS A 160 -6.44 -4.11 10.37
N TRP A 161 -5.59 -3.09 10.28
CA TRP A 161 -4.15 -3.25 10.19
C TRP A 161 -3.56 -4.05 11.37
N GLU A 162 -4.11 -3.94 12.59
CA GLU A 162 -3.63 -4.66 13.77
C GLU A 162 -3.66 -6.19 13.56
N THR A 163 -4.77 -6.70 13.01
CA THR A 163 -4.95 -8.14 12.73
C THR A 163 -3.89 -8.66 11.77
N MET A 164 -3.65 -7.90 10.70
CA MET A 164 -2.64 -8.22 9.70
C MET A 164 -1.22 -8.15 10.30
N VAL A 165 -0.90 -7.11 11.07
CA VAL A 165 0.42 -6.94 11.70
C VAL A 165 0.71 -8.06 12.70
N ASP A 166 -0.26 -8.45 13.52
CA ASP A 166 -0.12 -9.56 14.45
C ASP A 166 0.17 -10.89 13.73
N GLN A 167 -0.47 -11.12 12.58
CA GLN A 167 -0.19 -12.29 11.75
C GLN A 167 1.22 -12.24 11.15
N LEU A 168 1.62 -11.09 10.62
CA LEU A 168 2.96 -10.88 10.07
C LEU A 168 4.05 -11.11 11.12
N GLU A 169 3.86 -10.61 12.36
CA GLU A 169 4.79 -10.86 13.46
C GLU A 169 4.94 -12.36 13.74
N ARG A 170 3.84 -13.12 13.78
CA ARG A 170 3.91 -14.58 13.96
C ARG A 170 4.68 -15.25 12.82
N MET A 171 4.53 -14.78 11.59
CA MET A 171 5.26 -15.30 10.42
C MET A 171 6.76 -15.02 10.47
N THR A 172 7.24 -14.05 11.26
CA THR A 172 8.69 -13.85 11.48
C THR A 172 9.32 -14.96 12.30
N LYS A 173 8.52 -15.62 13.16
CA LYS A 173 8.92 -16.64 14.14
C LYS A 173 8.57 -18.07 13.70
N SER A 174 7.79 -18.22 12.63
CA SER A 174 7.35 -19.51 12.10
C SER A 174 8.25 -20.02 10.96
N ALA A 175 7.87 -21.15 10.37
CA ALA A 175 8.48 -21.67 9.14
C ALA A 175 8.26 -20.75 7.91
N ASP A 176 7.33 -19.78 7.99
CA ASP A 176 7.10 -18.80 6.92
C ASP A 176 8.31 -17.89 6.71
N ARG A 177 9.09 -17.63 7.77
CA ARG A 177 10.32 -16.81 7.71
C ARG A 177 10.08 -15.46 7.02
N LEU A 178 9.07 -14.71 7.48
CA LEU A 178 8.85 -13.34 7.01
C LEU A 178 10.10 -12.50 7.31
N ARG A 179 10.62 -11.78 6.31
CA ARG A 179 11.80 -10.92 6.44
C ARG A 179 11.60 -9.48 5.99
N ALA A 180 10.53 -9.19 5.25
CA ALA A 180 10.16 -7.81 4.93
C ALA A 180 8.66 -7.73 4.63
N VAL A 181 8.10 -6.54 4.86
CA VAL A 181 6.82 -6.11 4.30
C VAL A 181 7.12 -5.08 3.21
N ALA A 182 6.49 -5.18 2.06
CA ALA A 182 6.69 -4.27 0.94
C ALA A 182 5.35 -3.84 0.34
N GLY A 183 5.36 -2.84 -0.53
CA GLY A 183 4.18 -2.43 -1.30
C GLY A 183 3.26 -1.44 -0.61
N VAL A 184 3.61 -0.90 0.57
CA VAL A 184 2.75 0.10 1.24
C VAL A 184 2.45 1.25 0.26
N GLY A 185 1.21 1.30 -0.21
CA GLY A 185 0.83 2.06 -1.42
C GLY A 185 0.09 3.37 -1.16
N GLN A 186 -0.32 3.65 0.07
CA GLN A 186 -1.05 4.89 0.39
C GLN A 186 -0.58 5.52 1.70
N SER A 187 -0.38 6.84 1.69
CA SER A 187 -0.04 7.58 2.90
C SER A 187 -1.30 8.01 3.68
N THR A 188 -1.93 7.05 4.37
CA THR A 188 -3.10 7.26 5.25
C THR A 188 -2.69 7.16 6.72
N ASP A 189 -3.54 7.65 7.64
CA ASP A 189 -3.26 7.56 9.07
C ASP A 189 -3.18 6.10 9.55
N ASN A 190 -4.02 5.21 9.01
CA ASN A 190 -3.99 3.78 9.35
C ASN A 190 -2.74 3.08 8.81
N ASN A 191 -2.33 3.35 7.56
CA ASN A 191 -1.07 2.81 7.04
C ASN A 191 0.13 3.33 7.83
N LYS A 192 0.09 4.59 8.29
CA LYS A 192 1.13 5.13 9.18
C LYS A 192 1.22 4.37 10.50
N LYS A 193 0.09 4.05 11.13
CA LYS A 193 0.07 3.21 12.34
C LYS A 193 0.60 1.81 12.07
N ALA A 194 0.17 1.18 10.97
CA ALA A 194 0.63 -0.14 10.56
C ALA A 194 2.16 -0.18 10.36
N VAL A 195 2.71 0.78 9.63
CA VAL A 195 4.17 0.88 9.41
C VAL A 195 4.91 1.16 10.73
N ALA A 196 4.38 2.04 11.58
CA ALA A 196 4.96 2.30 12.89
C ALA A 196 4.99 1.05 13.77
N GLU A 197 3.92 0.26 13.78
CA GLU A 197 3.88 -0.98 14.56
C GLU A 197 4.79 -2.06 13.99
N LEU A 198 4.81 -2.26 12.66
CA LEU A 198 5.70 -3.21 12.00
C LEU A 198 7.16 -2.90 12.32
N THR A 199 7.56 -1.63 12.16
CA THR A 199 8.92 -1.17 12.43
C THR A 199 9.27 -1.23 13.92
N ALA A 200 8.33 -0.92 14.82
CA ALA A 200 8.52 -1.10 16.27
C ALA A 200 8.73 -2.56 16.67
N ARG A 201 8.13 -3.51 15.94
CA ARG A 201 8.35 -4.96 16.09
C ARG A 201 9.62 -5.45 15.37
N GLY A 202 10.42 -4.54 14.81
CA GLY A 202 11.65 -4.84 14.09
C GLY A 202 11.44 -5.48 12.72
N ILE A 203 10.22 -5.41 12.16
CA ILE A 203 9.91 -5.91 10.82
C ILE A 203 10.27 -4.82 9.81
N PRO A 204 11.25 -5.05 8.91
CA PRO A 204 11.61 -4.08 7.88
C PRO A 204 10.44 -3.84 6.92
N VAL A 205 10.27 -2.57 6.52
CA VAL A 205 9.22 -2.15 5.60
C VAL A 205 9.83 -1.44 4.41
N VAL A 206 9.36 -1.77 3.20
CA VAL A 206 9.66 -1.03 1.97
C VAL A 206 8.37 -0.40 1.43
N GLY A 207 8.30 0.93 1.50
CA GLY A 207 7.24 1.71 0.89
C GLY A 207 7.38 1.77 -0.63
N ALA A 208 6.32 1.37 -1.35
CA ALA A 208 6.26 1.53 -2.80
C ALA A 208 5.85 2.96 -3.15
N SER A 209 4.67 3.39 -2.71
CA SER A 209 4.03 4.65 -3.13
C SER A 209 3.73 5.61 -1.97
N ILE A 210 4.38 5.43 -0.82
CA ILE A 210 4.22 6.34 0.34
C ILE A 210 5.13 7.58 0.24
N THR A 211 4.54 8.68 -0.23
CA THR A 211 5.22 9.96 -0.42
C THR A 211 5.16 10.90 0.79
N ALA A 212 4.24 10.70 1.74
CA ALA A 212 4.06 11.63 2.86
C ALA A 212 5.32 11.83 3.70
N ASP A 213 5.64 13.08 3.99
CA ASP A 213 6.85 13.44 4.74
C ASP A 213 6.80 12.98 6.20
N ASP A 214 5.62 12.80 6.78
CA ASP A 214 5.45 12.27 8.14
C ASP A 214 5.31 10.73 8.18
N LEU A 215 5.42 10.07 7.03
CA LEU A 215 5.60 8.62 6.88
C LEU A 215 7.02 8.35 6.34
N ALA A 216 8.00 8.98 6.98
CA ALA A 216 9.40 8.97 6.62
C ALA A 216 10.29 9.15 7.85
N ASN A 217 11.56 8.80 7.71
CA ASN A 217 12.62 9.04 8.70
C ASN A 217 13.43 10.31 8.35
N GLY A 218 14.35 10.72 9.23
CA GLY A 218 15.23 11.86 9.03
C GLY A 218 14.64 13.24 9.32
N ARG A 219 13.32 13.36 9.45
CA ARG A 219 12.70 14.66 9.80
C ARG A 219 13.15 15.13 11.17
N ARG A 220 13.75 16.33 11.21
CA ARG A 220 14.35 16.92 12.42
C ARG A 220 15.41 16.00 13.05
N GLY A 221 16.10 15.19 12.24
CA GLY A 221 17.13 14.26 12.68
C GLY A 221 16.62 13.08 13.50
N LYS A 222 15.36 12.67 13.31
CA LYS A 222 14.73 11.55 14.02
C LYS A 222 14.23 10.48 13.07
N ASP A 223 14.31 9.24 13.52
CA ASP A 223 13.86 8.05 12.77
C ASP A 223 12.71 7.36 13.53
N PRO A 224 11.47 7.90 13.43
CA PRO A 224 10.32 7.33 14.13
C PRO A 224 9.87 5.97 13.58
N LEU A 225 10.38 5.55 12.41
CA LEU A 225 10.00 4.33 11.69
C LEU A 225 11.27 3.51 11.36
N PRO A 226 12.00 2.99 12.38
CA PRO A 226 13.28 2.32 12.17
C PRO A 226 13.13 1.10 11.25
N GLY A 227 13.98 0.97 10.23
CA GLY A 227 13.88 -0.12 9.25
C GLY A 227 12.84 0.12 8.14
N LEU A 228 12.26 1.32 8.05
CA LEU A 228 11.55 1.79 6.86
C LEU A 228 12.53 2.26 5.78
N ALA A 229 12.35 1.77 4.55
CA ALA A 229 12.91 2.34 3.33
C ALA A 229 11.80 2.69 2.33
N ARG A 230 12.09 3.55 1.37
CA ARG A 230 11.14 3.95 0.33
C ARG A 230 11.79 3.99 -1.05
N VAL A 231 11.00 3.64 -2.06
CA VAL A 231 11.38 3.83 -3.47
C VAL A 231 10.84 5.15 -4.01
N ALA A 232 9.62 5.53 -3.61
CA ALA A 232 8.99 6.78 -4.00
C ALA A 232 9.66 8.02 -3.37
N PRO A 233 9.76 9.14 -4.10
CA PRO A 233 10.18 10.44 -3.56
C PRO A 233 9.22 10.92 -2.46
N THR A 234 9.69 11.86 -1.63
CA THR A 234 8.79 12.54 -0.66
C THR A 234 7.87 13.55 -1.36
N ASN A 235 6.74 13.90 -0.76
CA ASN A 235 5.91 15.02 -1.20
C ASN A 235 6.72 16.33 -1.27
N THR A 236 7.70 16.53 -0.39
CA THR A 236 8.66 17.64 -0.50
C THR A 236 9.51 17.55 -1.77
N ASP A 237 10.01 16.38 -2.13
CA ASP A 237 10.80 16.14 -3.33
C ASP A 237 9.99 16.29 -4.61
N GLU A 238 8.77 15.75 -4.62
CA GLU A 238 7.81 15.95 -5.70
C GLU A 238 7.50 17.43 -5.92
N ALA A 239 7.19 18.15 -4.84
CA ALA A 239 6.92 19.58 -4.91
C ALA A 239 8.12 20.37 -5.42
N ARG A 240 9.35 20.04 -4.98
CA ARG A 240 10.59 20.68 -5.47
C ARG A 240 10.84 20.38 -6.95
N ALA A 241 10.68 19.13 -7.37
CA ALA A 241 10.84 18.72 -8.76
C ALA A 241 9.83 19.43 -9.67
N LEU A 242 8.57 19.48 -9.26
CA LEU A 242 7.49 20.14 -9.98
C LEU A 242 7.70 21.66 -10.05
N ALA A 243 8.13 22.29 -8.95
CA ALA A 243 8.44 23.71 -8.90
C ALA A 243 9.61 24.08 -9.81
N SER A 244 10.67 23.29 -9.78
CA SER A 244 11.84 23.44 -10.65
C SER A 244 11.47 23.28 -12.13
N PHE A 245 10.57 22.35 -12.44
CA PHE A 245 10.04 22.16 -13.79
C PHE A 245 9.19 23.33 -14.27
N ALA A 246 8.17 23.70 -13.50
CA ALA A 246 7.19 24.69 -13.92
C ALA A 246 7.66 26.15 -13.69
N LYS A 247 8.81 26.35 -13.04
CA LYS A 247 9.31 27.67 -12.61
C LYS A 247 8.25 28.44 -11.84
N VAL A 248 7.64 27.76 -10.86
CA VAL A 248 6.50 28.29 -10.09
C VAL A 248 6.86 29.64 -9.48
N ASN A 249 6.00 30.63 -9.71
CA ASN A 249 6.12 31.96 -9.14
C ASN A 249 5.00 32.17 -8.11
N ALA A 250 5.36 32.40 -6.85
CA ALA A 250 4.42 32.58 -5.75
C ALA A 250 3.39 33.71 -6.02
N GLY A 251 3.80 34.79 -6.68
CA GLY A 251 2.92 35.92 -7.02
C GLY A 251 1.88 35.62 -8.10
N ARG A 252 1.98 34.48 -8.78
CA ARG A 252 1.11 34.06 -9.89
C ARG A 252 0.42 32.72 -9.65
N ALA A 253 0.44 32.24 -8.40
CA ALA A 253 -0.06 30.93 -8.04
C ALA A 253 -1.00 30.95 -6.83
N LEU A 254 -2.00 30.09 -6.88
CA LEU A 254 -2.97 29.83 -5.81
C LEU A 254 -2.86 28.38 -5.35
N LEU A 255 -3.03 28.12 -4.05
CA LEU A 255 -3.13 26.76 -3.50
C LEU A 255 -4.57 26.39 -3.22
N VAL A 256 -4.98 25.20 -3.65
CA VAL A 256 -6.24 24.53 -3.28
C VAL A 256 -5.89 23.25 -2.52
N TYR A 257 -6.47 23.02 -1.34
CA TYR A 257 -6.00 21.93 -0.46
C TYR A 257 -7.10 21.24 0.37
N ASP A 258 -6.87 19.97 0.71
CA ASP A 258 -7.71 19.17 1.61
C ASP A 258 -7.53 19.58 3.08
N LYS A 259 -8.65 19.82 3.77
CA LYS A 259 -8.72 20.14 5.21
C LYS A 259 -9.73 19.22 5.91
N PRO A 260 -9.35 18.49 6.98
CA PRO A 260 -8.09 18.62 7.73
C PRO A 260 -6.86 17.92 7.11
N GLY A 261 -7.03 17.19 6.00
CA GLY A 261 -5.97 16.45 5.34
C GLY A 261 -5.59 15.13 6.03
N ASP A 262 -5.17 14.15 5.25
CA ASP A 262 -4.51 12.92 5.72
C ASP A 262 -2.98 13.09 5.59
N PRO A 263 -2.14 12.11 5.98
CA PRO A 263 -0.69 12.22 5.85
C PRO A 263 -0.23 12.66 4.46
N TYR A 264 -0.82 12.11 3.39
CA TYR A 264 -0.52 12.54 2.02
C TYR A 264 -0.84 14.02 1.80
N THR A 265 -2.12 14.39 1.90
CA THR A 265 -2.58 15.72 1.47
C THR A 265 -2.03 16.83 2.36
N ARG A 266 -1.87 16.56 3.66
CA ARG A 266 -1.35 17.53 4.63
C ARG A 266 0.13 17.84 4.39
N THR A 267 0.97 16.85 4.08
CA THR A 267 2.39 17.16 3.84
C THR A 267 2.60 17.74 2.45
N LEU A 268 1.83 17.31 1.43
CA LEU A 268 1.83 17.96 0.12
C LEU A 268 1.38 19.43 0.21
N GLN A 269 0.31 19.71 0.97
CA GLN A 269 -0.13 21.08 1.27
C GLN A 269 1.01 21.89 1.91
N THR A 270 1.70 21.31 2.90
CA THR A 270 2.82 21.98 3.59
C THR A 270 3.93 22.34 2.61
N SER A 271 4.30 21.41 1.72
CA SER A 271 5.34 21.60 0.71
C SER A 271 4.94 22.65 -0.34
N PHE A 272 3.71 22.62 -0.83
CA PHE A 272 3.20 23.66 -1.75
C PHE A 272 3.04 25.02 -1.08
N ALA A 273 2.59 25.09 0.16
CA ALA A 273 2.49 26.35 0.89
C ALA A 273 3.86 27.01 1.08
N ALA A 274 4.93 26.22 1.29
CA ALA A 274 6.29 26.73 1.38
C ALA A 274 6.76 27.40 0.06
N LEU A 275 6.36 26.85 -1.10
CA LEU A 275 6.65 27.42 -2.41
C LEU A 275 5.87 28.72 -2.70
N LEU A 276 4.74 28.93 -2.03
CA LEU A 276 3.87 30.09 -2.21
C LEU A 276 4.05 31.17 -1.14
N LYS A 277 5.14 31.14 -0.37
CA LYS A 277 5.41 32.18 0.63
C LYS A 277 5.47 33.55 -0.05
N GLY A 278 4.57 34.45 0.34
CA GLY A 278 4.41 35.78 -0.27
C GLY A 278 3.41 35.85 -1.43
N SER A 279 2.64 34.78 -1.69
CA SER A 279 1.49 34.84 -2.61
C SER A 279 0.45 35.87 -2.14
N PRO A 280 -0.15 36.64 -3.05
CA PRO A 280 -1.17 37.64 -2.71
C PRO A 280 -2.53 37.04 -2.35
N TYR A 281 -2.75 35.74 -2.57
CA TYR A 281 -4.04 35.08 -2.36
C TYR A 281 -3.98 34.06 -1.22
N GLU A 282 -5.05 34.03 -0.43
CA GLU A 282 -5.22 33.02 0.61
C GLU A 282 -5.41 31.63 -0.02
N PRO A 283 -4.76 30.56 0.50
CA PRO A 283 -5.04 29.19 0.09
C PRO A 283 -6.50 28.79 0.32
N GLN A 284 -7.09 28.09 -0.66
CA GLN A 284 -8.50 27.71 -0.66
C GLN A 284 -8.69 26.26 -0.15
N PRO A 285 -9.35 26.06 1.00
CA PRO A 285 -9.59 24.72 1.53
C PRO A 285 -10.81 24.05 0.87
N PHE A 286 -10.79 22.73 0.83
CA PHE A 286 -11.98 21.89 0.68
C PHE A 286 -11.98 20.76 1.73
N THR A 287 -13.14 20.21 2.04
CA THR A 287 -13.28 19.12 3.01
C THR A 287 -13.92 17.91 2.34
N PRO A 288 -13.16 16.84 2.06
CA PRO A 288 -13.72 15.59 1.54
C PRO A 288 -14.39 14.77 2.65
N PRO A 289 -15.15 13.71 2.29
CA PRO A 289 -15.51 12.67 3.24
C PRO A 289 -14.28 12.04 3.91
N ALA A 290 -14.47 11.37 5.05
CA ALA A 290 -13.38 10.69 5.77
C ALA A 290 -12.69 9.65 4.87
N ASP A 291 -13.49 8.83 4.18
CA ASP A 291 -13.05 8.03 3.05
C ASP A 291 -12.95 8.93 1.80
N ARG A 292 -11.72 9.25 1.42
CA ARG A 292 -11.42 10.16 0.30
C ARG A 292 -11.69 9.54 -1.06
N THR A 293 -11.93 8.23 -1.14
CA THR A 293 -12.34 7.57 -2.38
C THR A 293 -13.79 7.91 -2.74
N GLN A 294 -14.60 8.35 -1.76
CA GLN A 294 -16.00 8.72 -1.95
C GLN A 294 -16.16 10.09 -2.62
N GLU A 295 -17.24 10.23 -3.39
CA GLU A 295 -17.56 11.46 -4.11
C GLU A 295 -17.86 12.65 -3.17
N GLY A 296 -18.64 12.41 -2.11
CA GLY A 296 -19.02 13.46 -1.16
C GLY A 296 -19.66 14.70 -1.80
N THR A 297 -19.45 15.85 -1.17
CA THR A 297 -19.99 17.16 -1.61
C THR A 297 -18.92 18.11 -2.13
N THR A 298 -17.67 17.67 -2.26
CA THR A 298 -16.53 18.51 -2.66
C THR A 298 -16.70 19.17 -4.02
N ALA A 299 -17.45 18.55 -4.94
CA ALA A 299 -17.83 19.17 -6.21
C ALA A 299 -18.58 20.52 -6.03
N ASN A 300 -19.37 20.68 -4.98
CA ASN A 300 -20.06 21.94 -4.68
C ASN A 300 -19.08 23.03 -4.25
N THR A 301 -18.13 22.69 -3.39
CA THR A 301 -17.06 23.58 -2.96
C THR A 301 -16.15 23.96 -4.14
N PHE A 302 -15.82 23.01 -5.02
CA PHE A 302 -15.01 23.31 -6.19
C PHE A 302 -15.67 24.29 -7.15
N ARG A 303 -17.00 24.22 -7.34
CA ARG A 303 -17.71 25.28 -8.10
C ARG A 303 -17.53 26.66 -7.48
N GLN A 304 -17.52 26.76 -6.14
CA GLN A 304 -17.26 28.04 -5.47
C GLN A 304 -15.80 28.48 -5.62
N ILE A 305 -14.85 27.56 -5.46
CA ILE A 305 -13.42 27.83 -5.64
C ILE A 305 -13.12 28.30 -7.07
N THR A 306 -13.80 27.79 -8.10
CA THR A 306 -13.57 28.28 -9.47
C THR A 306 -13.98 29.74 -9.68
N HIS A 307 -15.00 30.24 -8.96
CA HIS A 307 -15.31 31.66 -8.93
C HIS A 307 -14.16 32.46 -8.31
N LEU A 308 -13.63 32.02 -7.16
CA LEU A 308 -12.51 32.67 -6.49
C LEU A 308 -11.23 32.67 -7.34
N VAL A 309 -10.95 31.57 -8.05
CA VAL A 309 -9.87 31.48 -9.04
C VAL A 309 -10.06 32.51 -10.16
N CYS A 310 -11.31 32.72 -10.61
CA CYS A 310 -11.59 33.72 -11.64
C CYS A 310 -11.44 35.16 -11.14
N ASP A 311 -11.63 35.41 -9.85
CA ASP A 311 -11.50 36.73 -9.21
C ASP A 311 -10.03 37.14 -8.96
N THR A 312 -9.07 36.21 -9.11
CA THR A 312 -7.64 36.57 -9.02
C THR A 312 -7.21 37.48 -10.17
N SER A 313 -6.03 38.10 -10.02
CA SER A 313 -5.34 38.85 -11.08
C SER A 313 -5.21 38.00 -12.34
N ALA A 314 -5.29 38.66 -13.50
CA ALA A 314 -5.09 38.03 -14.81
C ALA A 314 -3.70 37.38 -14.96
N GLU A 315 -2.70 37.82 -14.17
CA GLU A 315 -1.36 37.23 -14.15
C GLU A 315 -1.29 35.89 -13.40
N THR A 316 -2.29 35.58 -12.57
CA THR A 316 -2.38 34.28 -11.89
C THR A 316 -2.79 33.21 -12.89
N ASP A 317 -1.89 32.26 -13.13
CA ASP A 317 -2.06 31.22 -14.15
C ASP A 317 -1.75 29.82 -13.62
N THR A 318 -1.35 29.71 -12.37
CA THR A 318 -0.93 28.44 -11.76
C THR A 318 -1.79 28.11 -10.56
N ILE A 319 -2.26 26.87 -10.48
CA ILE A 319 -2.99 26.35 -9.34
C ILE A 319 -2.22 25.14 -8.81
N LEU A 320 -1.73 25.22 -7.58
CA LEU A 320 -1.20 24.07 -6.86
C LEU A 320 -2.38 23.35 -6.19
N PHE A 321 -2.52 22.05 -6.42
CA PHE A 321 -3.62 21.26 -5.83
C PHE A 321 -3.06 20.18 -4.91
N ALA A 322 -3.41 20.25 -3.62
CA ALA A 322 -3.02 19.26 -2.61
C ALA A 322 -4.25 18.45 -2.17
N GLY A 323 -4.57 17.39 -2.90
CA GLY A 323 -5.73 16.54 -2.67
C GLY A 323 -5.59 15.17 -3.34
N ARG A 324 -6.51 14.24 -3.03
CA ARG A 324 -6.57 12.90 -3.65
C ARG A 324 -7.21 12.92 -5.03
N HIS A 325 -6.98 11.88 -5.81
CA HIS A 325 -7.42 11.76 -7.20
C HIS A 325 -8.94 11.96 -7.40
N THR A 326 -9.78 11.43 -6.51
CA THR A 326 -11.25 11.61 -6.60
C THR A 326 -11.63 13.09 -6.54
N GLN A 327 -11.02 13.87 -5.64
CA GLN A 327 -11.29 15.30 -5.52
C GLN A 327 -10.57 16.11 -6.60
N LEU A 328 -9.37 15.70 -7.02
CA LEU A 328 -8.67 16.31 -8.16
C LEU A 328 -9.51 16.25 -9.43
N ARG A 329 -10.09 15.08 -9.75
CA ARG A 329 -11.04 14.93 -10.86
C ARG A 329 -12.18 15.94 -10.77
N GLN A 330 -12.85 16.00 -9.61
CA GLN A 330 -13.98 16.91 -9.44
C GLN A 330 -13.58 18.37 -9.62
N PHE A 331 -12.38 18.75 -9.18
CA PHE A 331 -11.85 20.09 -9.36
C PHE A 331 -11.54 20.39 -10.83
N ILE A 332 -10.92 19.46 -11.56
CA ILE A 332 -10.66 19.59 -13.01
C ILE A 332 -11.98 19.77 -13.78
N ASN A 333 -12.98 18.94 -13.49
CA ASN A 333 -14.31 19.05 -14.11
C ASN A 333 -14.96 20.41 -13.82
N ALA A 334 -14.83 20.91 -12.59
CA ALA A 334 -15.34 22.24 -12.22
C ALA A 334 -14.58 23.37 -12.93
N LEU A 335 -13.26 23.26 -13.08
CA LEU A 335 -12.45 24.23 -13.83
C LEU A 335 -12.81 24.25 -15.32
N GLY A 336 -13.17 23.10 -15.90
CA GLY A 336 -13.65 23.00 -17.28
C GLY A 336 -14.91 23.81 -17.55
N THR A 337 -15.70 24.11 -16.52
CA THR A 337 -16.98 24.86 -16.62
C THR A 337 -16.93 26.24 -15.95
N ARG A 338 -15.73 26.72 -15.59
CA ARG A 338 -15.53 28.03 -14.92
C ARG A 338 -16.02 29.21 -15.77
N GLY A 339 -16.36 30.33 -15.13
CA GLY A 339 -16.83 31.54 -15.84
C GLY A 339 -15.77 32.23 -16.69
N CYS A 340 -14.50 32.25 -16.24
CA CYS A 340 -13.39 32.92 -16.92
C CYS A 340 -12.65 32.00 -17.93
N GLN A 341 -13.36 31.46 -18.92
CA GLN A 341 -12.80 30.52 -19.92
C GLN A 341 -11.70 31.12 -20.81
N ASN A 342 -11.68 32.44 -20.94
CA ASN A 342 -10.64 33.18 -21.65
C ASN A 342 -9.28 33.18 -20.91
N ARG A 343 -9.27 32.91 -19.59
CA ARG A 343 -8.03 32.83 -18.80
C ARG A 343 -7.41 31.44 -18.93
N ARG A 344 -6.08 31.38 -19.04
CA ARG A 344 -5.33 30.13 -19.06
C ARG A 344 -4.88 29.76 -17.66
N PHE A 345 -5.08 28.49 -17.30
CA PHE A 345 -4.60 27.94 -16.04
C PHE A 345 -3.81 26.65 -16.25
N THR A 346 -2.79 26.46 -15.42
CA THR A 346 -2.05 25.21 -15.26
C THR A 346 -2.27 24.71 -13.84
N VAL A 347 -2.88 23.53 -13.70
CA VAL A 347 -2.97 22.81 -12.43
C VAL A 347 -1.72 21.95 -12.28
N LEU A 348 -1.07 22.08 -11.13
CA LEU A 348 0.10 21.32 -10.72
C LEU A 348 -0.26 20.52 -9.46
N THR A 349 -0.03 19.21 -9.46
CA THR A 349 -0.39 18.30 -8.35
C THR A 349 0.66 17.19 -8.19
N GLY A 350 0.58 16.45 -7.07
CA GLY A 350 1.42 15.28 -6.80
C GLY A 350 1.00 14.03 -7.60
N ASP A 351 1.60 12.90 -7.23
CA ASP A 351 1.41 11.55 -7.79
C ASP A 351 -0.02 11.06 -7.95
N GLU A 352 -0.98 11.53 -7.15
CA GLU A 352 -2.40 11.19 -7.31
C GLU A 352 -2.97 11.58 -8.70
N GLY A 353 -2.27 12.41 -9.48
CA GLY A 353 -2.62 12.66 -10.88
C GLY A 353 -2.56 11.41 -11.78
N SER A 354 -1.75 10.40 -11.45
CA SER A 354 -1.58 9.18 -12.27
C SER A 354 -2.86 8.34 -12.38
N TYR A 355 -3.71 8.42 -11.36
CA TYR A 355 -4.98 7.70 -11.25
C TYR A 355 -6.03 8.21 -12.24
N LEU A 356 -5.82 9.40 -12.82
CA LEU A 356 -6.80 10.05 -13.70
C LEU A 356 -6.77 9.55 -15.14
N SER A 357 -5.72 8.86 -15.57
CA SER A 357 -5.64 8.32 -16.93
C SER A 357 -6.77 7.33 -17.24
N GLY A 358 -7.12 6.48 -16.26
CA GLY A 358 -8.22 5.51 -16.36
C GLY A 358 -9.57 5.99 -15.82
N ASP A 359 -9.67 7.20 -15.24
CA ASP A 359 -10.90 7.65 -14.59
C ASP A 359 -11.96 8.08 -15.61
N LYS A 360 -12.99 7.23 -15.78
CA LYS A 360 -14.11 7.46 -16.71
C LYS A 360 -15.01 8.63 -16.33
N LYS A 361 -14.94 9.13 -15.09
CA LYS A 361 -15.72 10.28 -14.64
C LYS A 361 -14.97 11.61 -14.86
N LEU A 362 -13.71 11.58 -15.29
CA LEU A 362 -12.98 12.78 -15.69
C LEU A 362 -13.59 13.34 -16.98
N ASP A 363 -14.06 14.58 -16.93
CA ASP A 363 -14.48 15.31 -18.11
C ASP A 363 -13.23 15.81 -18.84
N ARG A 364 -12.75 15.02 -19.80
CA ARG A 364 -11.56 15.37 -20.60
C ARG A 364 -11.77 16.61 -21.46
N THR A 365 -13.02 17.01 -21.74
CA THR A 365 -13.28 18.27 -22.44
C THR A 365 -12.85 19.46 -21.59
N ALA A 366 -12.77 19.36 -20.27
CA ALA A 366 -12.22 20.41 -19.41
C ALA A 366 -10.81 20.86 -19.87
N LEU A 367 -10.00 19.95 -20.41
CA LEU A 367 -8.64 20.21 -20.87
C LEU A 367 -8.58 21.00 -22.19
N THR A 368 -9.68 21.10 -22.94
CA THR A 368 -9.75 21.93 -24.16
C THR A 368 -10.04 23.40 -23.85
N HIS A 369 -10.40 23.71 -22.60
CA HIS A 369 -10.83 25.03 -22.17
C HIS A 369 -9.70 25.83 -21.48
N ASN A 370 -8.59 26.06 -22.20
CA ASN A 370 -7.40 26.78 -21.71
C ASN A 370 -6.88 26.25 -20.36
N LEU A 371 -7.00 24.94 -20.12
CA LEU A 371 -6.63 24.28 -18.89
C LEU A 371 -5.61 23.19 -19.18
N SER A 372 -4.44 23.27 -18.56
CA SER A 372 -3.44 22.20 -18.56
C SER A 372 -3.35 21.59 -17.18
N VAL A 373 -3.24 20.27 -17.08
CA VAL A 373 -3.04 19.56 -15.80
C VAL A 373 -1.76 18.77 -15.90
N ARG A 374 -0.82 19.06 -14.99
CA ARG A 374 0.46 18.35 -14.90
C ARG A 374 0.68 17.84 -13.49
N TYR A 375 1.25 16.66 -13.39
CA TYR A 375 1.49 16.00 -12.13
C TYR A 375 2.87 15.36 -12.11
N THR A 376 3.42 15.17 -10.91
CA THR A 376 4.54 14.25 -10.69
C THR A 376 4.00 12.83 -10.77
N ALA A 377 4.77 11.89 -11.31
CA ALA A 377 4.46 10.46 -11.21
C ALA A 377 5.64 9.77 -10.53
N LEU A 378 5.38 8.63 -9.90
CA LEU A 378 6.41 7.85 -9.20
C LEU A 378 7.32 7.09 -10.19
N ALA A 379 6.77 6.74 -11.34
CA ALA A 379 7.47 6.12 -12.47
C ALA A 379 6.68 6.39 -13.77
N HIS A 380 7.32 6.22 -14.92
CA HIS A 380 6.63 6.23 -16.22
C HIS A 380 7.42 5.40 -17.24
N PRO A 381 6.79 4.59 -18.11
CA PRO A 381 7.47 3.70 -19.05
C PRO A 381 8.38 4.44 -20.04
N ASP A 382 7.98 5.67 -20.40
CA ASP A 382 8.76 6.52 -21.31
C ASP A 382 9.95 7.23 -20.65
N ALA A 383 10.02 7.29 -19.31
CA ALA A 383 10.97 8.12 -18.60
C ALA A 383 12.43 7.81 -18.95
N TRP A 384 12.73 6.53 -19.21
CA TRP A 384 14.07 6.03 -19.47
C TRP A 384 14.28 5.56 -20.91
N THR A 385 13.24 5.59 -21.74
CA THR A 385 13.31 5.15 -23.14
C THR A 385 13.29 6.33 -24.12
N GLN A 386 12.68 7.45 -23.74
CA GLN A 386 12.61 8.66 -24.56
C GLN A 386 13.64 9.71 -24.08
N SER A 387 14.77 9.80 -24.80
CA SER A 387 15.85 10.76 -24.52
C SER A 387 16.29 10.81 -23.04
N PRO A 388 16.66 9.67 -22.43
CA PRO A 388 16.97 9.62 -21.01
C PRO A 388 18.18 10.48 -20.65
N PRO A 389 18.19 11.12 -19.46
CA PRO A 389 19.40 11.69 -18.89
C PRO A 389 20.50 10.63 -18.75
N GLY A 390 21.77 11.03 -18.89
CA GLY A 390 22.90 10.09 -18.77
C GLY A 390 23.19 9.57 -17.35
N ARG A 391 22.41 9.99 -16.34
CA ARG A 391 22.56 9.64 -14.92
C ARG A 391 21.19 9.53 -14.25
N GLY A 392 21.15 8.86 -13.10
CA GLY A 392 19.93 8.69 -12.30
C GLY A 392 19.03 7.52 -12.72
N GLY A 393 19.42 6.77 -13.75
CA GLY A 393 18.70 5.62 -14.29
C GLY A 393 19.27 5.23 -15.66
N SER A 394 18.69 4.22 -16.30
CA SER A 394 19.11 3.82 -17.65
C SER A 394 17.98 3.14 -18.44
N ALA A 395 18.07 3.22 -19.78
CA ALA A 395 17.18 2.47 -20.67
C ALA A 395 17.36 0.95 -20.53
N ALA A 396 18.57 0.49 -20.17
CA ALA A 396 18.86 -0.93 -20.01
C ALA A 396 18.11 -1.51 -18.81
N ASP A 397 18.11 -0.80 -17.67
CA ASP A 397 17.41 -1.22 -16.46
C ASP A 397 15.89 -1.23 -16.66
N ALA A 398 15.35 -0.18 -17.30
CA ALA A 398 13.92 -0.14 -17.67
C ALA A 398 13.54 -1.27 -18.65
N LYS A 399 14.44 -1.63 -19.57
CA LYS A 399 14.21 -2.72 -20.53
C LYS A 399 14.09 -4.08 -19.86
N VAL A 400 14.75 -4.32 -18.72
CA VAL A 400 14.62 -5.58 -17.98
C VAL A 400 13.16 -5.83 -17.60
N LEU A 401 12.47 -4.82 -17.09
CA LEU A 401 11.06 -4.92 -16.75
C LEU A 401 10.17 -5.07 -17.99
N THR A 402 10.40 -4.29 -19.05
CA THR A 402 9.56 -4.39 -20.25
C THR A 402 9.71 -5.74 -20.97
N ASP A 403 10.91 -6.34 -20.95
CA ASP A 403 11.12 -7.70 -21.45
C ASP A 403 10.40 -8.74 -20.57
N LEU A 404 10.39 -8.55 -19.25
CA LEU A 404 9.62 -9.40 -18.33
C LEU A 404 8.12 -9.33 -18.63
N VAL A 405 7.57 -8.12 -18.77
CA VAL A 405 6.17 -7.88 -19.13
C VAL A 405 5.82 -8.56 -20.46
N ALA A 406 6.66 -8.42 -21.48
CA ALA A 406 6.44 -9.05 -22.79
C ALA A 406 6.38 -10.59 -22.70
N ARG A 407 7.13 -11.20 -21.77
CA ARG A 407 7.11 -12.65 -21.53
C ARG A 407 5.96 -13.10 -20.62
N ALA A 408 5.42 -12.21 -19.80
CA ALA A 408 4.40 -12.51 -18.80
C ALA A 408 3.00 -12.80 -19.38
N VAL A 409 2.86 -12.83 -20.71
CA VAL A 409 1.64 -13.26 -21.41
C VAL A 409 1.44 -14.79 -21.38
N ARG A 410 2.49 -15.58 -21.11
CA ARG A 410 2.44 -17.05 -21.09
C ARG A 410 3.57 -17.65 -20.26
N GLU A 411 3.49 -18.95 -19.96
CA GLU A 411 4.55 -19.66 -19.26
C GLU A 411 5.93 -19.54 -19.96
N PRO A 412 7.03 -19.51 -19.20
CA PRO A 412 7.12 -19.77 -17.75
C PRO A 412 6.92 -18.55 -16.84
N VAL A 413 6.74 -17.34 -17.39
CA VAL A 413 6.57 -16.09 -16.62
C VAL A 413 5.09 -15.79 -16.37
N GLY A 414 4.21 -16.13 -17.29
CA GLY A 414 2.78 -15.80 -17.26
C GLY A 414 1.85 -17.00 -17.24
N PRO A 415 0.56 -16.79 -17.55
CA PRO A 415 -0.09 -15.49 -17.74
C PRO A 415 -0.27 -14.73 -16.41
N ILE A 416 -0.26 -13.40 -16.46
CA ILE A 416 -0.53 -12.50 -15.31
C ILE A 416 -1.71 -11.54 -15.54
N GLY A 417 -2.50 -11.78 -16.57
CA GLY A 417 -3.59 -10.90 -17.00
C GLY A 417 -3.12 -9.72 -17.86
N PRO A 418 -4.04 -8.79 -18.22
CA PRO A 418 -3.70 -7.57 -18.94
C PRO A 418 -2.75 -6.69 -18.11
N VAL A 419 -1.74 -6.13 -18.75
CA VAL A 419 -0.73 -5.28 -18.10
C VAL A 419 -0.76 -3.89 -18.71
N ALA A 420 -0.74 -2.88 -17.85
CA ALA A 420 -0.47 -1.50 -18.22
C ALA A 420 0.69 -0.95 -17.37
N LEU A 421 1.40 0.05 -17.90
CA LEU A 421 2.57 0.67 -17.26
C LEU A 421 2.39 2.18 -17.06
N ASP A 422 1.36 2.77 -17.67
CA ASP A 422 1.20 4.22 -17.85
C ASP A 422 0.92 4.99 -16.55
N ASP A 423 0.33 4.34 -15.54
CA ASP A 423 0.18 4.91 -14.20
C ASP A 423 1.43 4.79 -13.32
N GLY A 424 2.42 4.01 -13.76
CA GLY A 424 3.68 3.76 -13.06
C GLY A 424 3.61 2.79 -11.88
N GLN A 425 2.42 2.29 -11.49
CA GLN A 425 2.24 1.50 -10.27
C GLN A 425 2.93 0.13 -10.36
N LEU A 426 2.89 -0.51 -11.52
CA LEU A 426 3.62 -1.75 -11.76
C LEU A 426 5.14 -1.54 -11.62
N ILE A 427 5.64 -0.43 -12.17
CA ILE A 427 7.08 -0.11 -12.15
C ILE A 427 7.55 0.13 -10.72
N ILE A 428 6.81 0.92 -9.93
CA ILE A 428 7.22 1.24 -8.56
C ILE A 428 7.11 0.04 -7.61
N ALA A 429 6.10 -0.82 -7.77
CA ALA A 429 5.98 -2.05 -6.98
C ALA A 429 7.07 -3.07 -7.32
N TYR A 430 7.44 -3.19 -8.60
CA TYR A 430 8.58 -3.99 -9.03
C TYR A 430 9.89 -3.51 -8.37
N ASP A 431 10.11 -2.21 -8.34
CA ASP A 431 11.28 -1.62 -7.68
C ASP A 431 11.26 -1.80 -6.15
N ALA A 432 10.08 -1.73 -5.51
CA ALA A 432 9.93 -1.94 -4.06
C ALA A 432 10.29 -3.38 -3.66
N ILE A 433 9.82 -4.38 -4.41
CA ILE A 433 10.23 -5.77 -4.17
C ILE A 433 11.71 -5.96 -4.49
N THR A 434 12.23 -5.34 -5.56
CA THR A 434 13.67 -5.40 -5.88
C THR A 434 14.53 -4.85 -4.75
N LEU A 435 14.14 -3.74 -4.13
CA LEU A 435 14.81 -3.18 -2.95
C LEU A 435 14.71 -4.10 -1.73
N ALA A 436 13.54 -4.67 -1.46
CA ALA A 436 13.37 -5.63 -0.36
C ALA A 436 14.25 -6.88 -0.55
N VAL A 437 14.31 -7.43 -1.76
CA VAL A 437 15.17 -8.55 -2.11
C VAL A 437 16.65 -8.20 -1.94
N HIS A 438 17.06 -7.00 -2.38
CA HIS A 438 18.43 -6.51 -2.19
C HIS A 438 18.80 -6.47 -0.70
N GLY A 439 18.00 -5.81 0.15
CA GLY A 439 18.26 -5.74 1.59
C GLY A 439 18.28 -7.11 2.27
N ILE A 440 17.39 -8.03 1.86
CA ILE A 440 17.37 -9.41 2.37
C ILE A 440 18.67 -10.15 2.03
N ARG A 441 19.16 -10.02 0.81
CA ARG A 441 20.35 -10.73 0.34
C ARG A 441 21.62 -10.17 0.96
N GLU A 442 21.75 -8.84 1.04
CA GLU A 442 22.90 -8.21 1.70
C GLU A 442 22.94 -8.50 3.21
N ALA A 443 21.78 -8.67 3.85
CA ALA A 443 21.70 -9.10 5.25
C ALA A 443 21.94 -10.61 5.45
N THR A 444 22.00 -11.42 4.39
CA THR A 444 22.15 -12.87 4.51
C THR A 444 23.63 -13.20 4.74
N PRO A 445 23.99 -13.83 5.87
CA PRO A 445 25.38 -14.18 6.15
C PRO A 445 25.95 -15.13 5.10
N ASP A 446 27.27 -15.09 4.90
CA ASP A 446 27.97 -16.00 4.00
C ASP A 446 27.66 -17.47 4.34
N GLY A 447 27.23 -18.24 3.33
CA GLY A 447 26.80 -19.64 3.50
C GLY A 447 25.44 -19.83 4.17
N GLY A 448 24.77 -18.74 4.59
CA GLY A 448 23.43 -18.73 5.13
C GLY A 448 22.34 -18.69 4.05
N THR A 449 21.10 -18.98 4.47
CA THR A 449 19.91 -18.91 3.60
C THR A 449 18.77 -18.12 4.25
N VAL A 450 18.99 -17.57 5.44
CA VAL A 450 17.99 -16.78 6.16
C VAL A 450 18.73 -15.68 6.92
N PRO A 451 18.51 -14.40 6.60
CA PRO A 451 19.07 -13.30 7.38
C PRO A 451 18.35 -13.19 8.74
N PRO A 452 19.02 -12.67 9.78
CA PRO A 452 18.33 -12.14 10.95
C PRO A 452 17.36 -11.03 10.52
N LEU A 453 16.17 -10.99 11.12
CA LEU A 453 15.13 -10.03 10.73
C LEU A 453 15.60 -8.57 10.86
N ALA A 454 16.27 -8.25 11.97
CA ALA A 454 16.75 -6.90 12.26
C ALA A 454 17.80 -6.42 11.24
N ASP A 455 18.62 -7.33 10.71
CA ASP A 455 19.76 -6.98 9.85
C ASP A 455 19.34 -6.51 8.46
N VAL A 456 18.16 -6.92 7.99
CA VAL A 456 17.59 -6.49 6.71
C VAL A 456 17.39 -4.98 6.69
N GLY A 457 16.79 -4.42 7.76
CA GLY A 457 16.56 -2.98 7.87
C GLY A 457 17.86 -2.16 8.03
N LEU A 458 18.92 -2.78 8.53
CA LEU A 458 20.24 -2.15 8.65
C LEU A 458 20.96 -1.97 7.31
N GLN A 459 20.46 -2.58 6.23
CA GLN A 459 21.05 -2.44 4.90
C GLN A 459 20.64 -1.15 4.18
N TRP A 460 19.50 -0.53 4.53
CA TRP A 460 19.00 0.65 3.84
C TRP A 460 20.01 1.79 3.72
N PRO A 461 20.75 2.16 4.79
CA PRO A 461 21.77 3.20 4.71
C PRO A 461 22.96 2.88 3.79
N GLN A 462 23.09 1.64 3.31
CA GLN A 462 24.16 1.22 2.39
C GLN A 462 23.75 1.22 0.92
N VAL A 463 22.44 1.33 0.61
CA VAL A 463 21.92 1.31 -0.76
C VAL A 463 22.23 2.62 -1.47
N LYS A 464 23.48 2.81 -1.92
CA LYS A 464 24.01 3.99 -2.61
C LYS A 464 25.34 3.65 -3.26
N GLY A 465 25.96 4.56 -4.00
CA GLY A 465 27.26 4.24 -4.56
C GLY A 465 27.16 3.14 -5.62
N SER A 466 28.08 2.18 -5.52
CA SER A 466 28.05 0.91 -6.24
C SER A 466 27.03 -0.09 -5.71
N LEU A 467 26.49 0.12 -4.50
CA LEU A 467 25.49 -0.73 -3.85
C LEU A 467 24.05 -0.25 -4.08
N ARG A 468 23.86 0.81 -4.88
CA ARG A 468 22.51 1.28 -5.23
C ARG A 468 21.72 0.18 -5.95
N VAL A 469 20.40 0.24 -5.84
CA VAL A 469 19.53 -0.57 -6.70
C VAL A 469 19.28 0.19 -8.01
N ASN A 470 19.55 -0.47 -9.15
CA ASN A 470 19.21 0.05 -10.47
C ASN A 470 17.78 -0.41 -10.82
N GLY A 471 16.79 0.39 -10.41
CA GLY A 471 15.38 0.10 -10.63
C GLY A 471 14.90 0.48 -12.04
N ALA A 472 13.74 -0.06 -12.43
CA ALA A 472 13.07 0.29 -13.67
C ALA A 472 12.53 1.73 -13.66
N SER A 473 12.25 2.29 -12.48
CA SER A 473 11.95 3.72 -12.30
C SER A 473 13.20 4.62 -12.24
N GLY A 474 14.40 4.05 -12.42
CA GLY A 474 15.69 4.72 -12.27
C GLY A 474 16.40 4.31 -10.98
N TRP A 475 17.54 4.95 -10.69
CA TRP A 475 18.35 4.63 -9.52
C TRP A 475 17.56 4.80 -8.21
N ILE A 476 17.82 3.89 -7.28
CA ILE A 476 17.33 3.94 -5.91
C ILE A 476 18.58 4.02 -5.03
N CYS A 477 18.84 5.23 -4.56
CA CYS A 477 19.94 5.54 -3.66
C CYS A 477 19.34 6.16 -2.41
N LEU A 478 19.54 5.54 -1.26
CA LEU A 478 18.90 5.92 -0.01
C LEU A 478 19.82 6.83 0.81
N ASP A 479 19.26 7.82 1.49
CA ASP A 479 19.95 8.53 2.55
C ASP A 479 20.17 7.62 3.77
N VAL A 480 20.78 8.14 4.84
CA VAL A 480 20.99 7.36 6.08
C VAL A 480 19.70 7.01 6.81
N HIS A 481 18.58 7.60 6.39
CA HIS A 481 17.25 7.43 6.97
C HIS A 481 16.37 6.48 6.16
N GLY A 482 16.86 5.95 5.02
CA GLY A 482 16.08 5.07 4.14
C GLY A 482 15.18 5.80 3.15
N ASN A 483 15.34 7.10 2.96
CA ASN A 483 14.60 7.88 1.96
C ASN A 483 15.40 7.96 0.66
N PRO A 484 14.77 7.93 -0.52
CA PRO A 484 15.50 8.04 -1.77
C PRO A 484 16.01 9.48 -1.97
N TYR A 485 17.30 9.60 -2.27
CA TYR A 485 17.97 10.87 -2.51
C TYR A 485 17.90 11.26 -3.99
N ASP A 486 17.44 12.49 -4.25
CA ASP A 486 17.37 13.11 -5.59
C ASP A 486 16.83 12.14 -6.66
N LYS A 487 15.77 11.41 -6.28
CA LYS A 487 15.10 10.43 -7.12
C LYS A 487 14.49 11.13 -8.34
N ALA A 488 14.58 10.47 -9.49
CA ALA A 488 13.93 10.92 -10.71
C ALA A 488 12.41 11.04 -10.50
N VAL A 489 11.84 12.20 -10.86
CA VAL A 489 10.41 12.46 -10.79
C VAL A 489 9.86 12.72 -12.20
N PRO A 490 9.29 11.72 -12.88
CA PRO A 490 8.56 11.94 -14.12
C PRO A 490 7.49 13.03 -13.98
N ILE A 491 7.49 13.99 -14.90
CA ILE A 491 6.40 14.95 -15.05
C ILE A 491 5.52 14.50 -16.20
N VAL A 492 4.23 14.43 -15.93
CA VAL A 492 3.22 13.90 -16.85
C VAL A 492 2.11 14.94 -17.04
N GLU A 493 1.58 15.03 -18.25
CA GLU A 493 0.46 15.93 -18.61
C GLU A 493 -0.75 15.12 -19.04
N LEU A 494 -1.93 15.43 -18.50
CA LEU A 494 -3.19 14.84 -18.96
C LEU A 494 -3.54 15.41 -20.34
N HIS A 495 -4.04 14.55 -21.24
CA HIS A 495 -4.47 14.96 -22.58
C HIS A 495 -5.97 14.82 -22.79
N ALA A 496 -6.51 15.69 -23.66
CA ALA A 496 -7.94 15.73 -23.95
C ALA A 496 -8.43 14.55 -24.79
N ASP A 497 -7.57 13.95 -25.62
CA ASP A 497 -7.87 12.80 -26.49
C ASP A 497 -7.82 11.45 -25.76
N GLY A 498 -7.21 11.39 -24.58
CA GLY A 498 -7.15 10.18 -23.76
C GLY A 498 -5.80 10.02 -23.06
N GLY A 499 -5.77 9.21 -21.99
CA GLY A 499 -4.56 8.90 -21.25
C GLY A 499 -3.80 10.11 -20.70
N SER A 500 -2.49 9.93 -20.62
CA SER A 500 -1.51 10.88 -20.13
C SER A 500 -0.23 10.80 -20.96
N ARG A 501 0.53 11.89 -21.05
CA ARG A 501 1.77 11.95 -21.80
C ARG A 501 2.93 12.34 -20.91
N PHE A 502 3.99 11.54 -20.95
CA PHE A 502 5.27 11.91 -20.37
C PHE A 502 5.80 13.20 -20.98
N VAL A 503 6.17 14.14 -20.12
CA VAL A 503 6.75 15.43 -20.53
C VAL A 503 8.26 15.36 -20.47
N ARG A 504 8.79 15.03 -19.29
CA ARG A 504 10.23 14.83 -19.01
C ARG A 504 10.44 14.36 -17.57
N ILE A 505 11.65 13.93 -17.25
CA ILE A 505 12.09 13.79 -15.85
C ILE A 505 12.40 15.18 -15.26
N ALA A 506 11.93 15.42 -14.04
CA ALA A 506 12.38 16.49 -13.16
C ALA A 506 13.11 15.92 -11.94
N TRP A 507 13.83 16.79 -11.24
CA TRP A 507 14.72 16.40 -10.15
C TRP A 507 14.49 17.32 -8.95
N PRO A 508 14.41 16.80 -7.72
CA PRO A 508 14.29 17.60 -6.51
C PRO A 508 15.40 18.65 -6.38
N GLU A 509 16.64 18.28 -6.75
CA GLU A 509 17.80 19.18 -6.73
C GLU A 509 18.00 19.93 -8.07
N GLY A 510 17.02 19.87 -8.98
CA GLY A 510 17.01 20.56 -10.28
C GLY A 510 17.93 19.97 -11.35
N LYS A 511 18.71 18.93 -11.03
CA LYS A 511 19.60 18.20 -11.95
C LYS A 511 19.68 16.73 -11.55
N PRO A 512 20.06 15.82 -12.46
CA PRO A 512 20.29 14.42 -12.10
C PRO A 512 21.37 14.24 -11.02
N PRO A 513 21.27 13.18 -10.18
CA PRO A 513 22.23 12.89 -9.13
C PRO A 513 23.63 12.66 -9.70
N ALA A 514 24.66 12.91 -8.89
CA ALA A 514 26.05 12.65 -9.24
C ALA A 514 26.26 11.18 -9.66
N GLY A 515 27.31 10.89 -10.43
CA GLY A 515 27.56 9.55 -10.96
C GLY A 515 27.76 8.50 -9.85
N GLU A 516 28.34 8.92 -8.73
CA GLU A 516 28.47 8.08 -7.55
C GLU A 516 27.14 7.81 -6.84
N CYS A 517 26.08 8.58 -7.06
CA CYS A 517 24.82 8.46 -6.32
C CYS A 517 25.00 8.40 -4.79
N LEU A 518 25.91 9.24 -4.26
CA LEU A 518 26.12 9.42 -2.83
C LEU A 518 25.39 10.68 -2.37
N PRO A 519 24.45 10.58 -1.41
CA PRO A 519 23.84 11.75 -0.78
C PRO A 519 24.91 12.62 -0.10
N PRO A 520 24.82 13.95 -0.20
CA PRO A 520 25.74 14.86 0.48
C PRO A 520 25.55 14.78 2.01
N SER A 521 26.60 15.18 2.73
CA SER A 521 26.64 15.22 4.21
C SER A 521 25.70 16.23 4.83
#